data_AF-A0A954Y0U7-F1
#
_entry.id   AF-A0A954Y0U7-F1
#
_cell.length_a   1.000
_cell.length_b   1.000
_cell.length_c   1.000
_cell.angle_alpha   90.00
_cell.angle_beta   90.00
_cell.angle_gamma   90.00
#
_symmetry.space_group_name_H-M   'P 1'
#
loop_
_entity.id
_entity.type
_entity.pdbx_description
1 polymer ?
#
loop_
_entity_poly.entity_id
_entity_poly.type
_entity_poly.pdbx_seq_one_letter_code
_entity_poly.pdbx_strand_id
1 'polypeptide(L)'
;MPAPRPSVPNWQDGFLALLPEIERQLDARLRSIPRAQRDDARQTILASAAVGYAQLAAQGRAALAFPTPLVRFGLQQFRAGRLVAGRTSSLDVGSTRWRRTTARRVESLADWQDTLVAADQRRATPAEIAALRIDFTAWLQTLSERDRQITCTLARGEETRAVARTFQISAGRVSQLRRELHDSWQRFCGEPALAGA
;
A
#
# COMPACT_ATOMS: atom_id res chain seq x y z
N MET A 1 -0.95 50.00 16.92
CA MET A 1 -0.89 48.76 17.72
C MET A 1 -1.68 47.68 17.00
N PRO A 2 -1.15 46.47 16.77
CA PRO A 2 -1.96 45.39 16.23
C PRO A 2 -3.00 44.96 17.28
N ALA A 3 -4.24 44.74 16.85
CA ALA A 3 -5.33 44.27 17.71
C ALA A 3 -4.95 42.93 18.38
N PRO A 4 -5.42 42.68 19.62
CA PRO A 4 -5.20 41.39 20.27
C PRO A 4 -5.77 40.28 19.38
N ARG A 5 -4.95 39.27 19.08
CA ARG A 5 -5.43 38.08 18.37
C ARG A 5 -6.60 37.50 19.17
N PRO A 6 -7.75 37.16 18.54
CA PRO A 6 -8.84 36.54 19.27
C PRO A 6 -8.30 35.30 19.98
N SER A 7 -8.56 35.19 21.28
CA SER A 7 -8.18 34.02 22.06
C SER A 7 -8.79 32.81 21.37
N VAL A 8 -7.95 31.91 20.85
CA VAL A 8 -8.41 30.63 20.31
C VAL A 8 -9.29 30.03 21.39
N PRO A 9 -10.57 29.69 21.12
CA PRO A 9 -11.42 29.08 22.13
C PRO A 9 -10.64 27.91 22.69
N ASN A 10 -10.42 27.89 24.00
CA ASN A 10 -9.65 26.87 24.68
C ASN A 10 -10.49 25.60 24.80
N TRP A 11 -10.87 25.05 23.65
CA TRP A 11 -11.64 23.81 23.52
C TRP A 11 -10.77 22.62 23.93
N GLN A 12 -9.45 22.78 23.93
CA GLN A 12 -8.48 21.77 24.32
C GLN A 12 -8.74 21.29 25.74
N ASP A 13 -8.87 22.21 26.71
CA ASP A 13 -9.11 21.83 28.11
C ASP A 13 -10.42 21.05 28.29
N GLY A 14 -11.49 21.50 27.61
CA GLY A 14 -12.78 20.82 27.65
C GLY A 14 -12.74 19.44 26.99
N PHE A 15 -11.95 19.26 25.93
CA PHE A 15 -11.73 17.95 25.31
C PHE A 15 -10.88 17.04 26.21
N LEU A 16 -9.82 17.56 26.81
CA LEU A 16 -8.95 16.83 27.74
C LEU A 16 -9.73 16.32 28.96
N ALA A 17 -10.73 17.08 29.43
CA ALA A 17 -11.63 16.62 30.49
C ALA A 17 -12.47 15.39 30.09
N LEU A 18 -12.80 15.23 28.80
CA LEU A 18 -13.54 14.07 28.28
C LEU A 18 -12.63 12.90 27.86
N LEU A 19 -11.33 13.15 27.69
CA LEU A 19 -10.38 12.21 27.11
C LEU A 19 -10.30 10.86 27.85
N PRO A 20 -10.26 10.80 29.20
CA PRO A 20 -10.17 9.50 29.90
C PRO A 20 -11.36 8.58 29.62
N GLU A 21 -12.57 9.15 29.55
CA GLU A 21 -13.78 8.40 29.24
C GLU A 21 -13.83 7.98 27.77
N ILE A 22 -13.36 8.85 26.86
CA ILE A 22 -13.17 8.52 25.45
C ILE A 22 -12.22 7.32 25.31
N GLU A 23 -11.05 7.35 25.97
CA GLU A 23 -10.06 6.27 25.93
C GLU A 23 -10.60 4.95 26.48
N ARG A 24 -11.31 4.99 27.61
CA ARG A 24 -11.98 3.80 28.19
C ARG A 24 -12.96 3.16 27.19
N GLN A 25 -13.74 3.97 26.49
CA GLN A 25 -14.65 3.48 25.45
C GLN A 25 -13.90 2.95 24.23
N LEU A 26 -12.81 3.61 23.81
CA LEU A 26 -11.96 3.12 22.73
C LEU A 26 -11.42 1.73 23.04
N ASP A 27 -10.83 1.53 24.21
CA ASP A 27 -10.23 0.24 24.60
C ASP A 27 -11.24 -0.90 24.45
N ALA A 28 -12.47 -0.68 24.90
CA ALA A 28 -13.54 -1.66 24.76
C ALA A 28 -13.87 -1.97 23.29
N ARG A 29 -13.89 -0.96 22.41
CA ARG A 29 -14.22 -1.11 20.97
C ARG A 29 -13.07 -1.72 20.17
N LEU A 30 -11.83 -1.32 20.46
CA LEU A 30 -10.60 -1.80 19.80
C LEU A 30 -10.40 -3.31 20.00
N ARG A 31 -11.02 -3.92 21.02
CA ARG A 31 -11.00 -5.39 21.20
C ARG A 31 -11.52 -6.16 19.99
N SER A 32 -12.53 -5.62 19.30
CA SER A 32 -13.09 -6.24 18.08
C SER A 32 -12.31 -5.93 16.80
N ILE A 33 -11.26 -5.10 16.87
CA ILE A 33 -10.43 -4.72 15.74
C ILE A 33 -9.15 -5.58 15.73
N PRO A 34 -8.71 -6.10 14.56
CA PRO A 34 -7.46 -6.85 14.42
C PRO A 34 -6.26 -6.05 14.96
N ARG A 35 -5.34 -6.72 15.66
CA ARG A 35 -4.19 -6.08 16.34
C ARG A 35 -3.42 -5.13 15.42
N ALA A 36 -3.14 -5.56 14.18
CA ALA A 36 -2.42 -4.77 13.18
C ALA A 36 -3.09 -3.44 12.80
N GLN A 37 -4.39 -3.26 13.08
CA GLN A 37 -5.14 -2.04 12.75
C GLN A 37 -5.49 -1.20 13.98
N ARG A 38 -5.10 -1.62 15.20
CA ARG A 38 -5.55 -0.97 16.44
C ARG A 38 -4.98 0.42 16.63
N ASP A 39 -3.71 0.62 16.30
CA ASP A 39 -3.04 1.91 16.47
C ASP A 39 -3.63 2.95 15.50
N ASP A 40 -3.79 2.58 14.23
CA ASP A 40 -4.46 3.39 13.22
C ASP A 40 -5.91 3.72 13.62
N ALA A 41 -6.65 2.72 14.12
CA ALA A 41 -8.01 2.91 14.60
C ALA A 41 -8.05 3.88 15.77
N ARG A 42 -7.17 3.72 16.77
CA ARG A 42 -7.08 4.60 17.94
C ARG A 42 -6.84 6.04 17.51
N GLN A 43 -5.81 6.28 16.71
CA GLN A 43 -5.43 7.63 16.28
C GLN A 43 -6.54 8.27 15.43
N THR A 44 -7.12 7.52 14.49
CA THR A 44 -8.22 8.02 13.64
C THR A 44 -9.43 8.43 14.49
N ILE A 45 -9.82 7.61 15.46
CA ILE A 45 -10.99 7.87 16.31
C ILE A 45 -10.71 9.07 17.22
N LEU A 46 -9.54 9.15 17.87
CA LEU A 46 -9.17 10.27 18.74
C LEU A 46 -9.09 11.58 17.96
N ALA A 47 -8.44 11.60 16.80
CA ALA A 47 -8.38 12.78 15.95
C ALA A 47 -9.78 13.23 15.49
N SER A 48 -10.65 12.28 15.11
CA SER A 48 -12.03 12.60 14.70
C SER A 48 -12.85 13.16 15.86
N ALA A 49 -12.68 12.61 17.06
CA ALA A 49 -13.34 13.07 18.27
C ALA A 49 -12.88 14.50 18.63
N ALA A 50 -11.58 14.78 18.56
CA ALA A 50 -11.03 16.11 18.83
C ALA A 50 -11.54 17.15 17.82
N VAL A 51 -11.55 16.83 16.52
CA VAL A 51 -12.09 17.73 15.48
C VAL A 51 -13.58 17.96 15.67
N GLY A 52 -14.36 16.92 15.97
CA GLY A 52 -15.79 17.05 16.24
C GLY A 52 -16.08 17.91 17.47
N TYR A 53 -15.29 17.74 18.54
CA TYR A 53 -15.39 18.57 19.74
C TYR A 53 -15.05 20.04 19.44
N ALA A 54 -13.93 20.29 18.74
CA ALA A 54 -13.52 21.64 18.37
C ALA A 54 -14.59 22.35 17.52
N GLN A 55 -15.24 21.65 16.59
CA GLN A 55 -16.35 22.19 15.81
C GLN A 55 -17.56 22.55 16.68
N LEU A 56 -17.93 21.68 17.64
CA LEU A 56 -19.01 21.97 18.59
C LEU A 56 -18.67 23.17 19.48
N ALA A 57 -17.43 23.26 19.96
CA ALA A 57 -16.96 24.37 20.77
C ALA A 57 -16.96 25.70 19.99
N ALA A 58 -16.51 25.69 18.73
CA ALA A 58 -16.58 26.86 17.85
C ALA A 58 -18.01 27.34 17.60
N GLN A 59 -18.99 26.44 17.65
CA GLN A 59 -20.43 26.75 17.57
C GLN A 59 -21.06 27.15 18.91
N GLY A 60 -20.29 27.24 20.01
CA GLY A 60 -20.82 27.50 21.36
C GLY A 60 -21.61 26.33 21.96
N ARG A 61 -21.45 25.12 21.41
CA ARG A 61 -22.21 23.90 21.75
C ARG A 61 -21.36 22.83 22.45
N ALA A 62 -20.24 23.22 23.05
CA ALA A 62 -19.33 22.30 23.74
C ALA A 62 -20.03 21.46 24.83
N ALA A 63 -21.02 22.04 25.53
CA ALA A 63 -21.80 21.34 26.56
C ALA A 63 -22.63 20.16 26.03
N LEU A 64 -22.87 20.09 24.71
CA LEU A 64 -23.57 18.96 24.06
C LEU A 64 -22.61 17.87 23.60
N ALA A 65 -21.30 18.03 23.80
CA ALA A 65 -20.30 17.05 23.39
C ALA A 65 -20.22 15.93 24.44
N PHE A 66 -20.70 14.76 24.06
CA PHE A 66 -20.62 13.55 24.89
C PHE A 66 -19.58 12.57 24.32
N PRO A 67 -18.83 11.84 25.16
CA PRO A 67 -17.86 10.83 24.72
C PRO A 67 -18.44 9.78 23.77
N THR A 68 -19.64 9.27 24.08
CA THR A 68 -20.27 8.17 23.33
C THR A 68 -20.54 8.52 21.85
N PRO A 69 -21.19 9.64 21.50
CA PRO A 69 -21.29 10.12 20.13
C PRO A 69 -19.92 10.33 19.45
N LEU A 70 -18.97 10.96 20.12
CA LEU A 70 -17.65 11.25 19.54
C LEU A 70 -16.92 9.96 19.14
N VAL A 71 -16.89 8.96 20.02
CA VAL A 71 -16.31 7.64 19.76
C VAL A 71 -17.09 6.90 18.68
N ARG A 72 -18.43 6.94 18.72
CA ARG A 72 -19.29 6.29 17.71
C ARG A 72 -19.01 6.84 16.32
N PHE A 73 -18.99 8.16 16.16
CA PHE A 73 -18.73 8.77 14.87
C PHE A 73 -17.30 8.55 14.40
N GLY A 74 -16.30 8.67 15.28
CA GLY A 74 -14.92 8.32 14.95
C GLY A 74 -14.77 6.88 14.46
N LEU A 75 -15.45 5.92 15.10
CA LEU A 75 -15.45 4.51 14.67
C LEU A 75 -16.09 4.33 13.29
N GLN A 76 -17.17 5.05 13.00
CA GLN A 76 -17.81 5.02 11.67
C GLN A 76 -16.92 5.66 10.59
N GLN A 77 -16.20 6.74 10.92
CA GLN A 77 -15.20 7.35 10.03
C GLN A 77 -14.09 6.35 9.70
N PHE A 78 -13.51 5.70 10.72
CA PHE A 78 -12.51 4.67 10.54
C PHE A 78 -13.02 3.53 9.66
N ARG A 79 -14.21 2.98 9.93
CA ARG A 79 -14.80 1.89 9.14
C ARG A 79 -15.04 2.29 7.68
N ALA A 80 -15.46 3.53 7.45
CA ALA A 80 -15.59 4.09 6.09
C ALA A 80 -14.24 4.39 5.41
N GLY A 81 -13.11 4.15 6.08
CA GLY A 81 -11.77 4.46 5.58
C GLY A 81 -11.49 5.96 5.46
N ARG A 82 -12.25 6.80 6.18
CA ARG A 82 -12.06 8.25 6.22
C ARG A 82 -11.09 8.60 7.33
N LEU A 83 -9.96 9.16 6.96
CA LEU A 83 -8.90 9.60 7.87
C LEU A 83 -8.98 11.11 8.07
N VAL A 84 -8.56 11.57 9.25
CA VAL A 84 -8.49 13.00 9.57
C VAL A 84 -7.25 13.61 8.91
N ALA A 85 -7.35 14.85 8.44
CA ALA A 85 -6.26 15.65 7.84
C ALA A 85 -5.67 15.15 6.49
N GLY A 86 -6.26 14.13 5.85
CA GLY A 86 -5.82 13.64 4.54
C GLY A 86 -6.91 13.79 3.47
N ARG A 87 -6.52 14.20 2.24
CA ARG A 87 -7.43 14.17 1.08
C ARG A 87 -7.67 12.73 0.67
N THR A 88 -8.81 12.16 1.10
CA THR A 88 -9.20 10.80 0.71
C THR A 88 -10.07 10.87 -0.54
N SER A 89 -9.53 10.44 -1.69
CA SER A 89 -10.31 10.35 -2.92
C SER A 89 -11.00 8.98 -3.01
N SER A 90 -12.30 8.96 -3.28
CA SER A 90 -13.00 7.71 -3.63
C SER A 90 -12.61 7.18 -5.01
N LEU A 91 -11.91 7.96 -5.82
CA LEU A 91 -11.37 7.57 -7.12
C LEU A 91 -9.92 7.11 -7.04
N ASP A 92 -9.26 7.29 -5.89
CA ASP A 92 -7.92 6.77 -5.66
C ASP A 92 -8.01 5.31 -5.21
N VAL A 93 -7.64 4.41 -6.14
CA VAL A 93 -7.59 2.95 -5.94
C VAL A 93 -6.64 2.57 -4.80
N GLY A 94 -5.60 3.39 -4.55
CA GLY A 94 -4.65 3.23 -3.46
C GLY A 94 -5.16 3.73 -2.11
N SER A 95 -6.34 4.35 -2.05
CA SER A 95 -6.88 4.87 -0.80
C SER A 95 -7.49 3.77 0.08
N THR A 96 -7.36 3.92 1.39
CA THR A 96 -8.00 3.01 2.37
C THR A 96 -9.52 3.03 2.26
N ARG A 97 -10.09 4.18 1.86
CA ARG A 97 -11.51 4.32 1.58
C ARG A 97 -11.94 3.41 0.44
N TRP A 98 -11.30 3.51 -0.72
CA TRP A 98 -11.61 2.66 -1.89
C TRP A 98 -11.51 1.17 -1.55
N ARG A 99 -10.41 0.77 -0.88
CA ARG A 99 -10.21 -0.63 -0.43
C ARG A 99 -11.29 -1.16 0.51
N ARG A 100 -11.84 -0.32 1.39
CA ARG A 100 -12.84 -0.72 2.40
C ARG A 100 -14.27 -0.66 1.86
N THR A 101 -14.56 0.23 0.92
CA THR A 101 -15.91 0.41 0.37
C THR A 101 -16.16 -0.43 -0.88
N THR A 102 -15.12 -0.80 -1.60
CA THR A 102 -15.23 -1.63 -2.80
C THR A 102 -14.73 -3.03 -2.42
N ALA A 103 -15.50 -4.08 -2.72
CA ALA A 103 -15.15 -5.48 -2.40
C ALA A 103 -13.94 -6.02 -3.22
N ARG A 104 -12.98 -5.16 -3.54
CA ARG A 104 -11.82 -5.44 -4.39
C ARG A 104 -10.56 -5.48 -3.52
N ARG A 105 -9.74 -6.50 -3.76
CA ARG A 105 -8.47 -6.71 -3.06
C ARG A 105 -7.37 -5.98 -3.81
N VAL A 106 -6.52 -5.26 -3.08
CA VAL A 106 -5.23 -4.78 -3.61
C VAL A 106 -4.20 -5.85 -3.31
N GLU A 107 -3.57 -6.36 -4.36
CA GLU A 107 -2.49 -7.34 -4.26
C GLU A 107 -1.15 -6.62 -4.45
N SER A 108 -0.13 -7.06 -3.70
CA SER A 108 1.19 -6.45 -3.78
C SER A 108 1.87 -6.90 -5.06
N LEU A 109 2.41 -5.96 -5.82
CA LEU A 109 3.18 -6.21 -7.05
C LEU A 109 4.58 -6.82 -6.76
N ALA A 110 4.73 -7.53 -5.64
CA ALA A 110 6.01 -8.08 -5.18
C ALA A 110 6.37 -9.39 -5.91
N ASP A 111 5.39 -10.06 -6.51
CA ASP A 111 5.66 -11.18 -7.40
C ASP A 111 6.17 -10.65 -8.73
N TRP A 112 7.39 -11.05 -9.08
CA TRP A 112 8.06 -10.71 -10.34
C TRP A 112 7.19 -11.05 -11.57
N GLN A 113 6.23 -11.97 -11.42
CA GLN A 113 5.22 -12.34 -12.41
C GLN A 113 4.38 -11.13 -12.83
N ASP A 114 4.02 -10.25 -11.91
CA ASP A 114 3.21 -9.06 -12.23
C ASP A 114 4.07 -7.94 -12.85
N THR A 115 5.36 -7.84 -12.50
CA THR A 115 6.28 -6.88 -13.14
C THR A 115 6.60 -7.23 -14.60
N LEU A 116 6.74 -8.52 -14.94
CA LEU A 116 6.91 -8.95 -16.35
C LEU A 116 5.66 -8.64 -17.17
N VAL A 117 4.48 -8.88 -16.60
CA VAL A 117 3.20 -8.65 -17.27
C VAL A 117 2.92 -7.15 -17.42
N ALA A 118 3.34 -6.31 -16.47
CA ALA A 118 3.13 -4.86 -16.50
C ALA A 118 3.92 -4.13 -17.61
N ALA A 119 5.07 -4.67 -18.03
CA ALA A 119 5.95 -4.01 -18.98
C ALA A 119 5.37 -3.91 -20.41
N ASP A 120 4.40 -4.77 -20.78
CA ASP A 120 3.92 -4.86 -22.18
C ASP A 120 2.38 -4.92 -22.35
N GLN A 121 1.62 -4.49 -21.34
CA GLN A 121 0.15 -4.57 -21.36
C GLN A 121 -0.55 -3.77 -22.47
N ARG A 122 0.16 -2.86 -23.17
CA ARG A 122 -0.51 -2.01 -24.18
C ARG A 122 -0.82 -2.76 -25.48
N ARG A 123 -0.26 -3.96 -25.69
CA ARG A 123 -0.41 -4.73 -26.94
C ARG A 123 -0.70 -6.22 -26.76
N ALA A 124 -0.36 -6.82 -25.62
CA ALA A 124 -0.57 -8.25 -25.38
C ALA A 124 -2.04 -8.59 -25.02
N THR A 125 -2.55 -9.65 -25.62
CA THR A 125 -3.85 -10.25 -25.30
C THR A 125 -3.81 -10.99 -23.95
N PRO A 126 -4.96 -11.18 -23.27
CA PRO A 126 -5.02 -11.98 -22.05
C PRO A 126 -4.47 -13.41 -22.21
N ALA A 127 -4.60 -14.00 -23.40
CA ALA A 127 -4.07 -15.33 -23.70
C ALA A 127 -2.54 -15.34 -23.76
N GLU A 128 -1.92 -14.35 -24.40
CA GLU A 128 -0.46 -14.20 -24.47
C GLU A 128 0.14 -13.96 -23.07
N ILE A 129 -0.54 -13.15 -22.25
CA ILE A 129 -0.15 -12.92 -20.85
C ILE A 129 -0.19 -14.23 -20.06
N ALA A 130 -1.25 -15.03 -20.21
CA ALA A 130 -1.38 -16.32 -19.54
C ALA A 130 -0.30 -17.31 -20.00
N ALA A 131 -0.05 -17.41 -21.30
CA ALA A 131 0.99 -18.26 -21.87
C ALA A 131 2.38 -17.88 -21.32
N LEU A 132 2.74 -16.59 -21.37
CA LEU A 132 4.00 -16.11 -20.82
C LEU A 132 4.16 -16.46 -19.34
N ARG A 133 3.12 -16.29 -18.52
CA ARG A 133 3.17 -16.63 -17.08
C ARG A 133 3.43 -18.12 -16.84
N ILE A 134 2.75 -18.98 -17.60
CA ILE A 134 2.89 -20.43 -17.49
C ILE A 134 4.30 -20.86 -17.93
N ASP A 135 4.69 -20.46 -19.14
CA ASP A 135 5.94 -20.89 -19.77
C ASP A 135 7.15 -20.33 -19.02
N PHE A 136 7.12 -19.05 -18.63
CA PHE A 136 8.22 -18.44 -17.88
C PHE A 136 8.40 -19.08 -16.51
N THR A 137 7.31 -19.42 -15.83
CA THR A 137 7.38 -20.12 -14.53
C THR A 137 7.97 -21.53 -14.69
N ALA A 138 7.56 -22.26 -15.74
CA ALA A 138 8.10 -23.58 -16.05
C ALA A 138 9.60 -23.50 -16.42
N TRP A 139 9.98 -22.52 -17.24
CA TRP A 139 11.38 -22.29 -17.59
C TRP A 139 12.25 -21.95 -16.38
N LEU A 140 11.79 -21.08 -15.47
CA LEU A 140 12.54 -20.76 -14.24
C LEU A 140 12.84 -21.99 -13.38
N GLN A 141 11.98 -23.01 -13.39
CA GLN A 141 12.20 -24.26 -12.67
C GLN A 141 13.31 -25.12 -13.29
N THR A 142 13.68 -24.86 -14.55
CA THR A 142 14.82 -25.53 -15.21
C THR A 142 16.17 -24.90 -14.86
N LEU A 143 16.17 -23.68 -14.32
CA LEU A 143 17.39 -22.94 -13.98
C LEU A 143 17.94 -23.38 -12.62
N SER A 144 19.25 -23.16 -12.43
CA SER A 144 19.86 -23.26 -11.11
C SER A 144 19.24 -22.25 -10.14
N GLU A 145 19.27 -22.53 -8.83
CA GLU A 145 18.76 -21.61 -7.80
C GLU A 145 19.32 -20.19 -7.95
N ARG A 146 20.62 -20.11 -8.23
CA ARG A 146 21.34 -18.85 -8.42
C ARG A 146 20.82 -18.11 -9.65
N ASP A 147 20.72 -18.78 -10.79
CA ASP A 147 20.30 -18.14 -12.04
C ASP A 147 18.83 -17.75 -11.98
N ARG A 148 17.98 -18.54 -11.32
CA ARG A 148 16.59 -18.19 -11.05
C ARG A 148 16.50 -16.88 -10.27
N GLN A 149 17.29 -16.73 -9.20
CA GLN A 149 17.28 -15.51 -8.39
C GLN A 149 17.81 -14.29 -9.17
N ILE A 150 18.83 -14.47 -10.01
CA ILE A 150 19.34 -13.42 -10.91
C ILE A 150 18.28 -13.01 -11.92
N THR A 151 17.63 -13.98 -12.58
CA THR A 151 16.55 -13.75 -13.55
C THR A 151 15.38 -12.99 -12.93
N CYS A 152 14.90 -13.41 -11.77
CA CYS A 152 13.82 -12.71 -11.06
C CYS A 152 14.21 -11.27 -10.68
N THR A 153 15.47 -11.03 -10.34
CA THR A 153 15.96 -9.68 -10.02
C THR A 153 16.00 -8.80 -11.27
N LEU A 154 16.49 -9.33 -12.39
CA LEU A 154 16.50 -8.64 -13.68
C LEU A 154 15.09 -8.37 -14.21
N ALA A 155 14.17 -9.33 -14.05
CA ALA A 155 12.77 -9.24 -14.49
C ALA A 155 11.99 -8.14 -13.76
N ARG A 156 12.39 -7.79 -12.53
CA ARG A 156 11.85 -6.64 -11.78
C ARG A 156 12.32 -5.28 -12.33
N GLY A 157 13.24 -5.26 -13.30
CA GLY A 157 13.78 -4.04 -13.89
C GLY A 157 15.04 -3.50 -13.22
N GLU A 158 15.69 -4.28 -12.34
CA GLU A 158 16.92 -3.86 -11.67
C GLU A 158 18.08 -3.64 -12.66
N GLU A 159 18.87 -2.60 -12.39
CA GLU A 159 20.02 -2.26 -13.24
C GLU A 159 21.15 -3.29 -13.13
N THR A 160 21.92 -3.48 -14.20
CA THR A 160 23.08 -4.40 -14.24
C THR A 160 24.06 -4.18 -13.09
N ARG A 161 24.30 -2.92 -12.69
CA ARG A 161 25.19 -2.60 -11.57
C ARG A 161 24.60 -2.96 -10.21
N ALA A 162 23.28 -2.87 -10.05
CA ALA A 162 22.59 -3.30 -8.84
C ALA A 162 22.68 -4.81 -8.70
N VAL A 163 22.35 -5.55 -9.76
CA VAL A 163 22.45 -7.02 -9.80
C VAL A 163 23.90 -7.49 -9.56
N ALA A 164 24.89 -6.87 -10.21
CA ALA A 164 26.30 -7.17 -10.00
C ALA A 164 26.72 -7.09 -8.52
N ARG A 165 26.31 -6.03 -7.81
CA ARG A 165 26.57 -5.87 -6.38
C ARG A 165 25.87 -6.92 -5.53
N THR A 166 24.58 -7.16 -5.79
CA THR A 166 23.76 -8.12 -5.03
C THR A 166 24.30 -9.55 -5.11
N PHE A 167 24.74 -9.97 -6.29
CA PHE A 167 25.22 -11.33 -6.52
C PHE A 167 26.75 -11.46 -6.52
N GLN A 168 27.46 -10.38 -6.14
CA GLN A 168 28.92 -10.32 -6.06
C GLN A 168 29.63 -10.80 -7.34
N ILE A 169 29.13 -10.36 -8.50
CA ILE A 169 29.69 -10.67 -9.82
C ILE A 169 30.00 -9.39 -10.58
N SER A 170 30.89 -9.47 -11.56
CA SER A 170 31.19 -8.31 -12.42
C SER A 170 29.97 -7.93 -13.27
N ALA A 171 29.84 -6.64 -13.58
CA ALA A 171 28.80 -6.17 -14.51
C ALA A 171 28.89 -6.86 -15.87
N GLY A 172 30.11 -7.16 -16.34
CA GLY A 172 30.34 -7.94 -17.56
C GLY A 172 29.75 -9.36 -17.49
N ARG A 173 29.86 -10.04 -16.33
CA ARG A 173 29.23 -11.36 -16.13
C ARG A 173 27.71 -11.26 -16.13
N VAL A 174 27.12 -10.21 -15.55
CA VAL A 174 25.66 -9.98 -15.63
C VAL A 174 25.21 -9.79 -17.09
N SER A 175 25.99 -9.06 -17.91
CA SER A 175 25.69 -8.92 -19.34
C SER A 175 25.80 -10.23 -20.12
N GLN A 176 26.75 -11.11 -19.75
CA GLN A 176 26.83 -12.47 -20.32
C GLN A 176 25.63 -13.31 -19.91
N LEU A 177 25.29 -13.32 -18.62
CA LEU A 177 24.13 -14.05 -18.09
C LEU A 177 22.83 -13.63 -18.75
N ARG A 178 22.63 -12.34 -19.04
CA ARG A 178 21.45 -11.87 -19.79
C ARG A 178 21.30 -12.57 -21.16
N ARG A 179 22.41 -12.75 -21.88
CA ARG A 179 22.41 -13.47 -23.16
C ARG A 179 22.18 -14.98 -22.96
N GLU A 180 22.93 -15.59 -22.04
CA GLU A 180 22.80 -17.02 -21.72
C GLU A 180 21.35 -17.39 -21.31
N LEU A 181 20.71 -16.54 -20.50
CA LEU A 181 19.32 -16.70 -20.07
C LEU A 181 18.33 -16.48 -21.22
N HIS A 182 18.57 -15.48 -22.08
CA HIS A 182 17.74 -15.25 -23.26
C HIS A 182 17.80 -16.44 -24.24
N ASP A 183 19.00 -16.95 -24.53
CA ASP A 183 19.19 -18.11 -25.39
C ASP A 183 18.54 -19.37 -24.78
N SER A 184 18.61 -19.50 -23.44
CA SER A 184 17.94 -20.58 -22.73
C SER A 184 16.42 -20.49 -22.82
N TRP A 185 15.87 -19.28 -22.76
CA TRP A 185 14.43 -19.03 -22.91
C TRP A 185 13.96 -19.35 -24.33
N GLN A 186 14.67 -18.90 -25.37
CA GLN A 186 14.35 -19.23 -26.76
C GLN A 186 14.33 -20.75 -27.00
N ARG A 187 15.36 -21.45 -26.49
CA ARG A 187 15.41 -22.92 -26.53
C ARG A 187 14.25 -23.58 -25.82
N PHE A 188 13.78 -23.01 -24.71
CA PHE A 188 12.63 -23.53 -23.96
C PHE A 188 11.31 -23.35 -24.72
N CYS A 189 11.09 -22.18 -25.34
CA CYS A 189 9.91 -21.91 -26.15
C CYS A 189 9.89 -22.66 -27.49
N GLY A 190 10.98 -23.34 -27.86
CA GLY A 190 11.09 -24.06 -29.13
C GLY A 190 11.33 -23.16 -30.35
N GLU A 191 11.66 -21.87 -30.15
CA GLU A 191 12.15 -21.03 -31.24
C GLU A 191 13.62 -21.41 -31.52
N PRO A 192 13.96 -21.92 -32.72
CA PRO A 192 15.35 -22.09 -33.07
C PRO A 192 16.00 -20.70 -33.08
N ALA A 193 17.02 -20.51 -32.24
CA ALA A 193 17.86 -19.33 -32.26
C ALA A 193 18.21 -19.02 -33.72
N LEU A 194 17.71 -17.90 -34.24
CA LEU A 194 17.92 -17.49 -35.62
C LEU A 194 19.43 -17.49 -35.88
N ALA A 195 19.89 -18.51 -36.61
CA ALA A 195 21.23 -18.60 -37.10
C ALA A 195 21.46 -17.38 -37.98
N GLY A 196 22.46 -16.57 -37.62
CA GLY A 196 22.84 -15.39 -38.38
C GLY A 196 23.09 -15.71 -39.85
N ALA A 197 22.52 -14.88 -40.71
CA ALA A 197 22.91 -14.70 -42.10
C ALA A 197 23.30 -13.23 -42.29
#